data_AF-A0A0C6FFZ4-F1
#
_entry.id   AF-A0A0C6FFZ4-F1
#
_cell.length_a   1.000
_cell.length_b   1.000
_cell.length_c   1.000
_cell.angle_alpha   90.00
_cell.angle_beta   90.00
_cell.angle_gamma   90.00
#
_symmetry.space_group_name_H-M   'P 1'
#
loop_
_entity.id
_entity.type
_entity.pdbx_description
1 polymer ?
#
loop_
_entity_poly.entity_id
_entity_poly.type
_entity_poly.pdbx_seq_one_letter_code
_entity_poly.pdbx_strand_id
1 'polypeptide(L)'
;MTISWPFSRQQVLDANGRPYLDLRANFFASGTTNPLTVYSDPGRTTARTQPVLADGNGRFPRVYLPDGQYREQVLGPGGAELWFDDGLGEPVVTDPTDPTDPTTPPDANSYARTGDVKWRMDASIQPGWVRLNRGTIGNASSGASERSNADAAALFIYLWTTFPDSLAPVVGGRGLSAASDFAAGKSIALPSMQGRLAAGLDDMGASPAQRLQTIANLDIAEGSTRAQASNTANLALGMSIIAPGLSAGTRIADLDGATVTLSQPAGAGSTGTVQARFSVLDDAQSPGQDGGSALVTLQAKQVPKVTPSGSISPIPAHRHPLVYQRLSVYGGGGASGAVNSIGNEAAQHDDAVTSEAGGATPTFTGTPFGGDQAHSNLPPMRLGTFFMRL
;
A
#
# COMPACT_ATOMS: atom_id res chain seq x y z
N MET A 1 -4.01 -41.20 17.94
CA MET A 1 -3.52 -40.98 19.33
C MET A 1 -4.40 -41.86 20.20
N THR A 2 -3.89 -42.72 21.09
CA THR A 2 -4.81 -43.64 21.80
C THR A 2 -5.63 -42.87 22.84
N ILE A 3 -6.94 -42.75 22.61
CA ILE A 3 -7.89 -42.11 23.53
C ILE A 3 -8.42 -43.15 24.52
N SER A 4 -8.19 -42.93 25.82
CA SER A 4 -8.81 -43.72 26.89
C SER A 4 -10.07 -42.99 27.34
N TRP A 5 -11.17 -43.72 27.52
CA TRP A 5 -12.42 -43.14 28.01
C TRP A 5 -12.21 -42.51 29.41
N PRO A 6 -12.63 -41.26 29.68
CA PRO A 6 -12.33 -40.57 30.94
C PRO A 6 -12.84 -41.26 32.20
N PHE A 7 -13.99 -41.94 32.13
CA PHE A 7 -14.57 -42.71 33.24
C PHE A 7 -14.00 -44.12 33.38
N SER A 8 -13.01 -44.49 32.56
CA SER A 8 -12.26 -45.74 32.72
C SER A 8 -11.67 -45.83 34.11
N ARG A 9 -11.92 -46.95 34.81
CA ARG A 9 -11.44 -47.20 36.16
C ARG A 9 -11.92 -46.18 37.20
N GLN A 10 -12.96 -45.39 36.91
CA GLN A 10 -13.64 -44.59 37.91
C GLN A 10 -14.78 -45.39 38.54
N GLN A 11 -15.00 -45.17 39.84
CA GLN A 11 -16.11 -45.75 40.59
C GLN A 11 -17.27 -44.76 40.58
N VAL A 12 -18.45 -45.22 40.21
CA VAL A 12 -19.67 -44.39 40.17
C VAL A 12 -20.52 -44.73 41.38
N LEU A 13 -20.86 -43.71 42.17
CA LEU A 13 -21.61 -43.83 43.42
C LEU A 13 -23.02 -43.25 43.26
N ASP A 14 -23.98 -43.78 44.03
CA ASP A 14 -25.33 -43.25 44.16
C ASP A 14 -25.39 -42.03 45.09
N ALA A 15 -26.58 -41.42 45.19
CA ALA A 15 -26.83 -40.25 46.04
C ALA A 15 -26.58 -40.51 47.55
N ASN A 16 -26.48 -41.77 47.98
CA ASN A 16 -26.18 -42.18 49.34
C ASN A 16 -24.71 -42.61 49.52
N GLY A 17 -23.86 -42.42 48.51
CA GLY A 17 -22.44 -42.77 48.53
C GLY A 17 -22.16 -44.27 48.37
N ARG A 18 -23.14 -45.08 47.94
CA ARG A 18 -22.95 -46.51 47.68
C ARG A 18 -22.65 -46.74 46.20
N PRO A 19 -21.80 -47.72 45.84
CA PRO A 19 -21.55 -47.99 44.43
C PRO A 19 -22.80 -48.51 43.72
N TYR A 20 -23.04 -48.02 42.51
CA TYR A 20 -24.09 -48.59 41.65
C TYR A 20 -23.70 -50.01 41.22
N LEU A 21 -24.64 -50.95 41.37
CA LEU A 21 -24.50 -52.32 40.92
C LEU A 21 -25.09 -52.48 39.51
N ASP A 22 -24.48 -53.32 38.66
CA ASP A 22 -24.92 -53.57 37.28
C ASP A 22 -24.93 -52.32 36.39
N LEU A 23 -23.87 -51.51 36.48
CA LEU A 23 -23.68 -50.38 35.55
C LEU A 23 -23.28 -50.85 34.16
N ARG A 24 -23.86 -50.20 33.15
CA ARG A 24 -23.69 -50.55 31.74
C ARG A 24 -23.40 -49.29 30.93
N ALA A 25 -22.28 -49.27 30.21
CA ALA A 25 -21.94 -48.19 29.29
C ALA A 25 -22.11 -48.64 27.84
N ASN A 26 -22.90 -47.91 27.06
CA ASN A 26 -23.03 -48.04 25.62
C ASN A 26 -22.32 -46.88 24.93
N PHE A 27 -21.65 -47.16 23.84
CA PHE A 27 -20.95 -46.20 23.00
C PHE A 27 -21.51 -46.26 21.59
N PHE A 28 -21.79 -45.09 21.03
CA PHE A 28 -22.34 -44.92 19.69
C PHE A 28 -21.50 -43.95 18.88
N ALA A 29 -21.62 -44.01 17.56
CA ALA A 29 -21.07 -42.96 16.70
C ALA A 29 -21.79 -41.63 17.00
N SER A 30 -21.03 -40.53 17.07
CA SER A 30 -21.55 -39.18 17.37
C SER A 30 -22.76 -38.85 16.50
N GLY A 31 -23.78 -38.20 17.07
CA GLY A 31 -25.00 -37.83 16.36
C GLY A 31 -25.96 -38.99 16.05
N THR A 32 -25.61 -40.25 16.35
CA THR A 32 -26.40 -41.44 15.98
C THR A 32 -26.63 -42.41 17.16
N THR A 33 -27.41 -43.46 16.92
CA THR A 33 -27.56 -44.61 17.84
C THR A 33 -26.87 -45.87 17.30
N ASN A 34 -26.00 -45.73 16.30
CA ASN A 34 -25.24 -46.84 15.74
C ASN A 34 -24.11 -47.22 16.71
N PRO A 35 -23.99 -48.49 17.14
CA PRO A 35 -22.96 -48.90 18.09
C PRO A 35 -21.53 -48.63 17.58
N LEU A 36 -20.70 -48.04 18.43
CA LEU A 36 -19.30 -47.76 18.15
C LEU A 36 -18.40 -48.83 18.77
N THR A 37 -17.55 -49.50 17.98
CA THR A 37 -16.64 -50.50 18.54
C THR A 37 -15.61 -49.86 19.48
N VAL A 38 -15.54 -50.36 20.71
CA VAL A 38 -14.57 -49.95 21.74
C VAL A 38 -13.64 -51.10 22.12
N TYR A 39 -12.47 -50.81 22.67
CA TYR A 39 -11.37 -51.77 22.80
C TYR A 39 -10.86 -51.91 24.24
N SER A 40 -10.29 -53.08 24.54
CA SER A 40 -9.69 -53.38 25.86
C SER A 40 -8.20 -53.07 25.95
N ASP A 41 -7.54 -52.87 24.80
CA ASP A 41 -6.12 -52.58 24.69
C ASP A 41 -5.86 -51.24 23.94
N PRO A 42 -4.73 -50.56 24.23
CA PRO A 42 -4.40 -49.29 23.59
C PRO A 42 -4.08 -49.41 22.10
N GLY A 43 -3.77 -50.61 21.62
CA GLY A 43 -3.52 -50.93 20.21
C GLY A 43 -4.80 -51.07 19.38
N ARG A 44 -5.98 -51.06 20.02
CA ARG A 44 -7.30 -51.22 19.38
C ARG A 44 -7.42 -52.55 18.62
N THR A 45 -6.87 -53.61 19.19
CA THR A 45 -6.84 -54.94 18.57
C THR A 45 -7.92 -55.87 19.11
N THR A 46 -8.34 -55.68 20.36
CA THR A 46 -9.30 -56.54 21.05
C THR A 46 -10.58 -55.76 21.36
N ALA A 47 -11.59 -55.93 20.50
CA ALA A 47 -12.90 -55.33 20.67
C ALA A 47 -13.60 -55.84 21.93
N ARG A 48 -14.33 -54.96 22.61
CA ARG A 48 -15.16 -55.30 23.77
C ARG A 48 -16.60 -55.46 23.34
N THR A 49 -17.28 -56.43 23.95
CA THR A 49 -18.74 -56.58 23.84
C THR A 49 -19.42 -55.38 24.50
N GLN A 50 -20.43 -54.84 23.81
CA GLN A 50 -21.28 -53.78 24.33
C GLN A 50 -22.64 -54.34 24.79
N PRO A 51 -23.22 -53.88 25.91
CA PRO A 51 -22.72 -52.83 26.80
C PRO A 51 -21.45 -53.24 27.57
N VAL A 52 -20.59 -52.26 27.83
CA VAL A 52 -19.46 -52.44 28.74
C VAL A 52 -19.97 -52.47 30.17
N LEU A 53 -19.86 -53.64 30.82
CA LEU A 53 -20.28 -53.83 32.20
C LEU A 53 -19.21 -53.33 33.18
N ALA A 54 -19.65 -52.66 34.25
CA ALA A 54 -18.83 -52.38 35.42
C ALA A 54 -18.64 -53.64 36.29
N ASP A 55 -17.66 -53.60 37.18
CA ASP A 55 -17.49 -54.63 38.20
C ASP A 55 -18.51 -54.51 39.34
N GLY A 56 -18.47 -55.46 40.29
CA GLY A 56 -19.36 -55.48 41.46
C GLY A 56 -19.17 -54.31 42.43
N ASN A 57 -18.21 -53.42 42.17
CA ASN A 57 -17.97 -52.19 42.92
C ASN A 57 -18.36 -50.93 42.12
N GLY A 58 -19.13 -51.07 41.03
CA GLY A 58 -19.55 -49.93 40.22
C GLY A 58 -18.41 -49.24 39.49
N ARG A 59 -17.32 -49.96 39.23
CA ARG A 59 -16.14 -49.44 38.53
C ARG A 59 -16.09 -49.96 37.10
N PHE A 60 -16.01 -49.05 36.14
CA PHE A 60 -15.83 -49.46 34.75
C PHE A 60 -14.41 -49.97 34.49
N PRO A 61 -14.24 -51.01 33.65
CA PRO A 61 -12.93 -51.43 33.18
C PRO A 61 -12.28 -50.33 32.33
N ARG A 62 -11.00 -50.51 31.98
CA ARG A 62 -10.36 -49.60 31.03
C ARG A 62 -10.95 -49.79 29.63
N VAL A 63 -11.38 -48.70 29.02
CA VAL A 63 -11.97 -48.66 27.68
C VAL A 63 -11.15 -47.71 26.81
N TYR A 64 -10.77 -48.20 25.64
CA TYR A 64 -10.08 -47.44 24.60
C TYR A 64 -11.02 -47.17 23.44
N LEU A 65 -11.05 -45.92 23.00
CA LEU A 65 -11.96 -45.44 21.95
C LEU A 65 -11.19 -45.30 20.62
N PRO A 66 -11.87 -45.46 19.47
CA PRO A 66 -11.31 -45.06 18.18
C PRO A 66 -11.05 -43.54 18.16
N ASP A 67 -10.25 -43.07 17.20
CA ASP A 67 -10.10 -41.62 16.98
C ASP A 67 -11.45 -41.09 16.45
N GLY A 68 -11.91 -39.92 16.90
CA GLY A 68 -13.15 -39.28 16.45
C GLY A 68 -14.09 -38.94 17.58
N GLN A 69 -15.16 -38.20 17.23
CA GLN A 69 -16.23 -37.91 18.17
C GLN A 69 -17.11 -39.14 18.40
N TYR A 70 -17.60 -39.29 19.62
CA TYR A 70 -18.47 -40.38 20.04
C TYR A 70 -19.59 -39.90 20.94
N ARG A 71 -20.57 -40.78 21.13
CA ARG A 71 -21.67 -40.64 22.07
C ARG A 71 -21.60 -41.73 23.11
N GLU A 72 -21.92 -41.43 24.36
CA GLU A 72 -22.00 -42.41 25.44
C GLU A 72 -23.37 -42.38 26.12
N GLN A 73 -23.84 -43.56 26.52
CA GLN A 73 -25.01 -43.74 27.37
C GLN A 73 -24.63 -44.64 28.53
N VAL A 74 -24.81 -44.16 29.76
CA VAL A 74 -24.59 -44.97 30.95
C VAL A 74 -25.90 -45.25 31.65
N LEU A 75 -26.18 -46.54 31.82
CA LEU A 75 -27.38 -47.06 32.44
C LEU A 75 -27.05 -47.61 33.84
N GLY A 76 -27.89 -47.22 34.79
CA GLY A 76 -27.99 -47.71 36.15
C GLY A 76 -28.67 -49.08 36.27
N PRO A 77 -28.79 -49.59 37.51
CA PRO A 77 -29.51 -50.81 37.79
C PRO A 77 -30.94 -50.78 37.22
N GLY A 78 -31.36 -51.85 36.56
CA GLY A 78 -32.69 -51.95 35.95
C GLY A 78 -32.86 -51.14 34.65
N GLY A 79 -31.78 -50.57 34.10
CA GLY A 79 -31.79 -49.85 32.82
C GLY A 79 -32.17 -48.37 32.92
N ALA A 80 -32.18 -47.79 34.12
CA ALA A 80 -32.40 -46.36 34.31
C ALA A 80 -31.24 -45.55 33.72
N GLU A 81 -31.51 -44.54 32.91
CA GLU A 81 -30.46 -43.68 32.34
C GLU A 81 -29.86 -42.78 33.42
N LEU A 82 -28.53 -42.83 33.59
CA LEU A 82 -27.81 -41.92 34.47
C LEU A 82 -27.34 -40.68 33.70
N TRP A 83 -26.72 -40.88 32.54
CA TRP A 83 -26.37 -39.81 31.61
C TRP A 83 -26.30 -40.31 30.17
N PHE A 84 -26.47 -39.37 29.25
CA PHE A 84 -26.45 -39.60 27.81
C PHE A 84 -25.90 -38.36 27.10
N ASP A 85 -24.61 -38.43 26.76
CA ASP A 85 -23.84 -37.30 26.27
C ASP A 85 -23.33 -37.58 24.84
N ASP A 86 -23.37 -36.56 23.99
CA ASP A 86 -22.99 -36.64 22.57
C ASP A 86 -21.90 -35.63 22.23
N GLY A 87 -21.17 -35.87 21.12
CA GLY A 87 -20.11 -34.98 20.65
C GLY A 87 -18.85 -35.00 21.51
N LEU A 88 -18.62 -36.08 22.26
CA LEU A 88 -17.44 -36.26 23.11
C LEU A 88 -16.21 -36.67 22.28
N GLY A 89 -15.02 -36.24 22.67
CA GLY A 89 -13.77 -36.57 21.97
C GLY A 89 -13.31 -35.50 20.97
N GLU A 90 -12.25 -35.79 20.24
CA GLU A 90 -11.68 -34.87 19.25
C GLU A 90 -12.25 -35.17 17.85
N PRO A 91 -12.61 -34.14 17.06
CA PRO A 91 -13.02 -34.34 15.68
C PRO A 91 -11.87 -34.95 14.86
N VAL A 92 -12.15 -36.04 14.14
CA VAL A 92 -11.22 -36.57 13.14
C VAL A 92 -11.54 -35.92 11.82
N VAL A 93 -10.54 -35.26 11.23
CA VAL A 93 -10.63 -34.71 9.88
C VAL A 93 -10.66 -35.88 8.89
N THR A 94 -11.86 -36.32 8.49
CA THR A 94 -11.99 -37.48 7.59
C THR A 94 -11.98 -37.11 6.10
N ASP A 95 -12.28 -35.87 5.73
CA ASP A 95 -12.12 -35.39 4.35
C ASP A 95 -12.08 -33.85 4.29
N PRO A 96 -10.96 -33.20 3.91
CA PRO A 96 -10.90 -31.76 3.73
C PRO A 96 -11.76 -31.22 2.57
N THR A 97 -12.41 -32.09 1.79
CA THR A 97 -13.19 -31.72 0.59
C THR A 97 -14.70 -31.93 0.70
N ASP A 98 -15.23 -32.45 1.82
CA ASP A 98 -16.67 -32.58 2.04
C ASP A 98 -17.24 -31.30 2.70
N PRO A 99 -18.04 -30.48 1.97
CA PRO A 99 -18.62 -29.26 2.50
C PRO A 99 -19.82 -29.49 3.45
N THR A 100 -20.21 -30.75 3.68
CA THR A 100 -21.31 -31.11 4.58
C THR A 100 -20.86 -31.68 5.92
N ASP A 101 -19.56 -31.93 6.10
CA ASP A 101 -18.99 -32.40 7.36
C ASP A 101 -18.68 -31.22 8.31
N PRO A 102 -19.37 -31.12 9.47
CA PRO A 102 -19.17 -30.05 10.44
C PRO A 102 -17.82 -30.12 11.20
N THR A 103 -17.04 -31.18 10.97
CA THR A 103 -15.70 -31.40 11.54
C THR A 103 -14.56 -31.13 10.56
N THR A 104 -14.88 -30.87 9.29
CA THR A 104 -13.91 -30.42 8.30
C THR A 104 -13.32 -29.09 8.77
N PRO A 105 -11.99 -29.01 9.04
CA PRO A 105 -11.33 -27.73 9.17
C PRO A 105 -11.65 -27.01 7.87
N PRO A 106 -12.27 -25.81 7.91
CA PRO A 106 -12.45 -24.98 6.73
C PRO A 106 -11.20 -25.10 5.85
N ASP A 107 -11.40 -25.55 4.60
CA ASP A 107 -10.33 -25.80 3.60
C ASP A 107 -9.25 -24.72 3.76
N ALA A 108 -7.97 -25.07 3.63
CA ALA A 108 -6.90 -24.05 3.67
C ALA A 108 -7.16 -22.90 2.67
N ASN A 109 -7.93 -23.14 1.59
CA ASN A 109 -8.40 -22.13 0.64
C ASN A 109 -9.72 -21.42 1.02
N SER A 110 -10.42 -21.85 2.07
CA SER A 110 -11.63 -21.19 2.58
C SER A 110 -11.32 -19.91 3.36
N TYR A 111 -10.09 -19.77 3.88
CA TYR A 111 -9.63 -18.56 4.57
C TYR A 111 -8.77 -17.64 3.70
N ALA A 112 -7.94 -18.22 2.82
CA ALA A 112 -7.09 -17.48 1.89
C ALA A 112 -6.74 -18.37 0.69
N ARG A 113 -7.03 -17.89 -0.51
CA ARG A 113 -6.70 -18.53 -1.78
C ARG A 113 -5.35 -18.04 -2.28
N THR A 114 -4.70 -18.83 -3.14
CA THR A 114 -3.48 -18.41 -3.83
C THR A 114 -3.65 -17.02 -4.48
N GLY A 115 -2.69 -16.13 -4.25
CA GLY A 115 -2.75 -14.73 -4.69
C GLY A 115 -3.35 -13.76 -3.67
N ASP A 116 -4.04 -14.24 -2.63
CA ASP A 116 -4.56 -13.37 -1.57
C ASP A 116 -3.42 -12.68 -0.81
N VAL A 117 -3.66 -11.44 -0.42
CA VAL A 117 -2.68 -10.60 0.27
C VAL A 117 -3.12 -10.33 1.71
N LYS A 118 -2.18 -10.45 2.65
CA LYS A 118 -2.37 -10.03 4.05
C LYS A 118 -1.28 -9.07 4.49
N TRP A 119 -1.63 -8.15 5.39
CA TRP A 119 -0.68 -7.30 6.10
C TRP A 119 -0.48 -7.79 7.53
N ARG A 120 0.77 -7.79 8.01
CA ARG A 120 1.12 -8.08 9.40
C ARG A 120 2.15 -7.08 9.90
N MET A 121 2.12 -6.78 11.20
CA MET A 121 3.12 -5.89 11.81
C MET A 121 4.49 -6.55 11.98
N ASP A 122 4.55 -7.89 11.96
CA ASP A 122 5.80 -8.66 12.01
C ASP A 122 6.45 -8.83 10.63
N ALA A 123 7.71 -9.24 10.64
CA ALA A 123 8.49 -9.58 9.45
C ALA A 123 8.93 -11.06 9.43
N SER A 124 8.27 -11.91 10.22
CA SER A 124 8.66 -13.32 10.32
C SER A 124 8.29 -14.07 9.04
N ILE A 125 9.04 -15.13 8.72
CA ILE A 125 8.67 -16.02 7.61
C ILE A 125 7.36 -16.73 7.99
N GLN A 126 6.39 -16.71 7.09
CA GLN A 126 5.07 -17.28 7.29
C GLN A 126 4.91 -18.52 6.39
N PRO A 127 4.79 -19.74 6.95
CA PRO A 127 4.60 -20.96 6.16
C PRO A 127 3.40 -20.84 5.21
N GLY A 128 3.61 -21.18 3.94
CA GLY A 128 2.57 -21.06 2.92
C GLY A 128 2.35 -19.64 2.38
N TRP A 129 3.20 -18.67 2.74
CA TRP A 129 3.15 -17.30 2.25
C TRP A 129 4.54 -16.84 1.80
N VAL A 130 4.59 -15.85 0.91
CA VAL A 130 5.82 -15.18 0.46
C VAL A 130 5.66 -13.66 0.62
N ARG A 131 6.76 -12.94 0.82
CA ARG A 131 6.71 -11.48 0.99
C ARG A 131 6.63 -10.78 -0.34
N LEU A 132 5.86 -9.69 -0.43
CA LEU A 132 5.83 -8.82 -1.60
C LEU A 132 7.05 -7.88 -1.61
N ASN A 133 8.22 -8.44 -1.89
CA ASN A 133 9.53 -7.80 -1.70
C ASN A 133 10.36 -7.65 -2.98
N ARG A 134 9.73 -7.74 -4.17
CA ARG A 134 10.41 -7.75 -5.47
C ARG A 134 11.35 -8.95 -5.69
N GLY A 135 11.36 -9.92 -4.78
CA GLY A 135 12.07 -11.19 -4.98
C GLY A 135 11.41 -12.03 -6.05
N THR A 136 11.98 -13.20 -6.33
CA THR A 136 11.42 -14.15 -7.28
C THR A 136 10.94 -15.42 -6.59
N ILE A 137 9.96 -16.08 -7.22
CA ILE A 137 9.51 -17.42 -6.87
C ILE A 137 9.70 -18.36 -8.05
N GLY A 138 9.86 -19.65 -7.77
CA GLY A 138 9.97 -20.69 -8.78
C GLY A 138 10.16 -22.05 -8.14
N ASN A 139 10.39 -23.08 -8.96
CA ASN A 139 10.58 -24.44 -8.48
C ASN A 139 11.89 -24.62 -7.67
N ALA A 140 12.16 -25.82 -7.15
CA ALA A 140 13.36 -26.10 -6.35
C ALA A 140 14.70 -25.89 -7.08
N SER A 141 14.71 -25.95 -8.42
CA SER A 141 15.93 -25.73 -9.24
C SER A 141 16.03 -24.31 -9.81
N SER A 142 15.05 -23.45 -9.56
CA SER A 142 14.94 -22.13 -10.20
C SER A 142 15.90 -21.08 -9.67
N GLY A 143 16.53 -21.31 -8.51
CA GLY A 143 17.39 -20.33 -7.85
C GLY A 143 16.64 -19.07 -7.40
N ALA A 144 15.31 -19.17 -7.24
CA ALA A 144 14.46 -18.05 -6.89
C ALA A 144 14.80 -17.47 -5.51
N SER A 145 14.79 -16.14 -5.38
CA SER A 145 15.36 -15.44 -4.22
C SER A 145 14.45 -15.38 -2.99
N GLU A 146 13.12 -15.32 -3.18
CA GLU A 146 12.17 -15.33 -2.06
C GLU A 146 11.71 -16.75 -1.76
N ARG A 147 11.42 -17.56 -2.79
CA ARG A 147 11.05 -18.98 -2.61
C ARG A 147 11.37 -19.84 -3.82
N SER A 148 12.33 -20.75 -3.66
CA SER A 148 12.67 -21.78 -4.65
C SER A 148 12.16 -23.14 -4.16
N ASN A 149 10.90 -23.48 -4.45
CA ASN A 149 10.27 -24.72 -3.98
C ASN A 149 9.09 -25.13 -4.89
N ALA A 150 8.76 -26.42 -4.92
CA ALA A 150 7.64 -26.96 -5.70
C ALA A 150 6.27 -26.38 -5.27
N ASP A 151 6.14 -25.98 -4.01
CA ASP A 151 4.90 -25.37 -3.49
C ASP A 151 4.60 -23.97 -4.03
N ALA A 152 5.54 -23.34 -4.75
CA ALA A 152 5.33 -22.07 -5.43
C ALA A 152 4.60 -22.19 -6.77
N ALA A 153 4.27 -23.41 -7.22
CA ALA A 153 3.68 -23.65 -8.53
C ALA A 153 2.35 -22.91 -8.75
N ALA A 154 1.45 -22.96 -7.77
CA ALA A 154 0.13 -22.32 -7.87
C ALA A 154 0.27 -20.80 -7.99
N LEU A 155 1.04 -20.16 -7.09
CA LEU A 155 1.30 -18.73 -7.17
C LEU A 155 2.05 -18.31 -8.44
N PHE A 156 3.01 -19.11 -8.93
CA PHE A 156 3.70 -18.83 -10.19
C PHE A 156 2.70 -18.78 -11.35
N ILE A 157 1.80 -19.76 -11.42
CA ILE A 157 0.77 -19.81 -12.46
C ILE A 157 -0.16 -18.62 -12.34
N TYR A 158 -0.64 -18.30 -11.14
CA TYR A 158 -1.49 -17.14 -10.88
C TYR A 158 -0.85 -15.84 -11.38
N LEU A 159 0.40 -15.57 -10.98
CA LEU A 159 1.11 -14.35 -11.38
C LEU A 159 1.31 -14.28 -12.89
N TRP A 160 1.65 -15.40 -13.51
CA TRP A 160 1.85 -15.50 -14.95
C TRP A 160 0.53 -15.27 -15.70
N THR A 161 -0.59 -15.82 -15.24
CA THR A 161 -1.87 -15.66 -15.95
C THR A 161 -2.52 -14.31 -15.72
N THR A 162 -2.37 -13.74 -14.53
CA THR A 162 -3.15 -12.57 -14.10
C THR A 162 -2.45 -11.25 -14.40
N PHE A 163 -1.12 -11.20 -14.28
CA PHE A 163 -0.36 -9.97 -14.45
C PHE A 163 0.44 -9.96 -15.76
N PRO A 164 0.55 -8.80 -16.43
CA PRO A 164 1.42 -8.64 -17.58
C PRO A 164 2.90 -8.85 -17.19
N ASP A 165 3.73 -9.16 -18.19
CA ASP A 165 5.17 -9.39 -17.98
C ASP A 165 5.90 -8.16 -17.43
N SER A 166 5.38 -6.96 -17.67
CA SER A 166 5.92 -5.72 -17.08
C SER A 166 5.77 -5.65 -15.56
N LEU A 167 4.75 -6.29 -14.99
CA LEU A 167 4.48 -6.31 -13.54
C LEU A 167 5.01 -7.56 -12.85
N ALA A 168 4.90 -8.71 -13.52
CA ALA A 168 5.42 -10.00 -13.04
C ALA A 168 6.35 -10.62 -14.10
N PRO A 169 7.57 -10.08 -14.28
CA PRO A 169 8.50 -10.57 -15.29
C PRO A 169 9.02 -11.96 -14.96
N VAL A 170 9.05 -12.83 -15.97
CA VAL A 170 9.73 -14.13 -15.87
C VAL A 170 11.19 -13.97 -16.27
N VAL A 171 12.11 -14.47 -15.44
CA VAL A 171 13.55 -14.45 -15.75
C VAL A 171 13.81 -15.30 -17.00
N GLY A 172 14.40 -14.67 -18.02
CA GLY A 172 14.59 -15.30 -19.34
C GLY A 172 13.37 -15.20 -20.27
N GLY A 173 12.33 -14.44 -19.87
CA GLY A 173 11.13 -14.19 -20.65
C GLY A 173 10.08 -15.29 -20.54
N ARG A 174 8.83 -14.93 -20.83
CA ARG A 174 7.69 -15.84 -20.83
C ARG A 174 7.74 -16.79 -22.03
N GLY A 175 7.50 -18.06 -21.76
CA GLY A 175 7.36 -19.11 -22.76
C GLY A 175 5.91 -19.32 -23.19
N LEU A 176 5.62 -20.55 -23.64
CA LEU A 176 4.30 -20.93 -24.17
C LEU A 176 3.21 -21.03 -23.11
N SER A 177 3.56 -21.39 -21.87
CA SER A 177 2.61 -21.50 -20.77
C SER A 177 3.32 -21.39 -19.43
N ALA A 178 2.59 -20.94 -18.40
CA ALA A 178 3.09 -20.84 -17.04
C ALA A 178 3.63 -22.17 -16.49
N ALA A 179 2.92 -23.27 -16.74
CA ALA A 179 3.33 -24.60 -16.28
C ALA A 179 4.65 -25.06 -16.92
N SER A 180 4.84 -24.76 -18.21
CA SER A 180 6.08 -25.07 -18.92
C SER A 180 7.26 -24.24 -18.39
N ASP A 181 7.04 -22.94 -18.17
CA ASP A 181 8.06 -22.05 -17.61
C ASP A 181 8.46 -22.48 -16.18
N PHE A 182 7.49 -22.86 -15.35
CA PHE A 182 7.77 -23.36 -14.00
C PHE A 182 8.51 -24.71 -14.02
N ALA A 183 8.08 -25.65 -14.89
CA ALA A 183 8.76 -26.94 -15.05
C ALA A 183 10.19 -26.79 -15.59
N ALA A 184 10.42 -25.80 -16.46
CA ALA A 184 11.74 -25.44 -16.97
C ALA A 184 12.67 -24.78 -15.94
N GLY A 185 12.22 -24.57 -14.70
CA GLY A 185 13.03 -23.93 -13.66
C GLY A 185 13.20 -22.43 -13.83
N LYS A 186 12.29 -21.77 -14.56
CA LYS A 186 12.27 -20.30 -14.56
C LYS A 186 11.73 -19.78 -13.24
N SER A 187 12.11 -18.55 -12.92
CA SER A 187 11.57 -17.82 -11.77
C SER A 187 10.79 -16.59 -12.25
N ILE A 188 9.72 -16.24 -11.54
CA ILE A 188 8.89 -15.05 -11.82
C ILE A 188 9.03 -14.07 -10.66
N ALA A 189 9.10 -12.78 -10.97
CA ALA A 189 9.18 -11.73 -9.95
C ALA A 189 7.84 -11.48 -9.27
N LEU A 190 7.89 -11.25 -7.96
CA LEU A 190 6.77 -10.82 -7.15
C LEU A 190 6.58 -9.30 -7.27
N PRO A 191 5.33 -8.80 -7.31
CA PRO A 191 5.05 -7.39 -7.08
C PRO A 191 5.65 -6.93 -5.75
N SER A 192 6.12 -5.67 -5.70
CA SER A 192 6.71 -5.11 -4.48
C SER A 192 5.72 -4.21 -3.75
N MET A 193 5.61 -4.39 -2.43
CA MET A 193 4.90 -3.47 -1.54
C MET A 193 5.86 -2.71 -0.61
N GLN A 194 7.16 -2.77 -0.89
CA GLN A 194 8.17 -2.07 -0.10
C GLN A 194 7.94 -0.55 -0.16
N GLY A 195 7.65 0.08 0.99
CA GLY A 195 7.40 1.51 1.09
C GLY A 195 6.12 2.00 0.39
N ARG A 196 5.19 1.10 0.03
CA ARG A 196 3.97 1.43 -0.70
C ARG A 196 2.73 1.29 0.20
N LEU A 197 1.68 2.03 -0.16
CA LEU A 197 0.35 1.92 0.42
C LEU A 197 -0.56 1.14 -0.52
N ALA A 198 -1.49 0.38 0.04
CA ALA A 198 -2.55 -0.24 -0.74
C ALA A 198 -3.62 0.79 -1.09
N ALA A 199 -4.06 0.79 -2.35
CA ALA A 199 -5.15 1.63 -2.85
C ALA A 199 -6.12 0.77 -3.68
N GLY A 200 -7.38 1.20 -3.77
CA GLY A 200 -8.34 0.58 -4.68
C GLY A 200 -8.07 0.99 -6.13
N LEU A 201 -8.42 0.14 -7.08
CA LEU A 201 -8.46 0.53 -8.48
C LEU A 201 -9.47 1.65 -8.65
N ASP A 202 -9.19 2.59 -9.54
CA ASP A 202 -10.04 3.78 -9.64
C ASP A 202 -11.39 3.49 -10.32
N ASP A 203 -11.48 2.41 -11.10
CA ASP A 203 -12.69 1.92 -11.74
C ASP A 203 -13.42 0.85 -10.91
N MET A 204 -12.70 0.03 -10.13
CA MET A 204 -13.25 -1.12 -9.37
C MET A 204 -14.16 -2.03 -10.22
N GLY A 205 -13.85 -2.18 -11.52
CA GLY A 205 -14.68 -2.94 -12.47
C GLY A 205 -15.97 -2.23 -12.92
N ALA A 206 -16.11 -0.93 -12.63
CA ALA A 206 -17.22 -0.07 -13.04
C ALA A 206 -16.67 1.22 -13.70
N SER A 207 -17.46 2.29 -13.70
CA SER A 207 -16.99 3.59 -14.21
C SER A 207 -15.92 4.20 -13.29
N PRO A 208 -14.82 4.75 -13.83
CA PRO A 208 -13.76 5.41 -13.05
C PRO A 208 -14.26 6.52 -12.13
N ALA A 209 -13.86 6.48 -10.87
CA ALA A 209 -14.18 7.48 -9.86
C ALA A 209 -13.37 8.79 -10.01
N GLN A 210 -12.27 8.76 -10.78
CA GLN A 210 -11.35 9.87 -11.01
C GLN A 210 -10.77 10.45 -9.70
N ARG A 211 -10.33 9.56 -8.80
CA ARG A 211 -9.62 9.88 -7.55
C ARG A 211 -8.11 9.67 -7.67
N LEU A 212 -7.69 8.63 -8.38
CA LEU A 212 -6.28 8.34 -8.66
C LEU A 212 -5.87 8.69 -10.11
N GLN A 213 -6.84 9.01 -10.95
CA GLN A 213 -6.64 9.46 -12.32
C GLN A 213 -7.60 10.60 -12.67
N THR A 214 -7.29 11.29 -13.76
CA THR A 214 -8.15 12.27 -14.42
C THR A 214 -8.40 11.79 -15.85
N ILE A 215 -9.65 11.83 -16.31
CA ILE A 215 -10.00 11.51 -17.70
C ILE A 215 -10.39 12.80 -18.42
N ALA A 216 -9.69 13.11 -19.51
CA ALA A 216 -9.98 14.29 -20.32
C ALA A 216 -9.73 14.00 -21.80
N ASN A 217 -10.37 14.77 -22.68
CA ASN A 217 -10.03 14.72 -24.10
C ASN A 217 -8.69 15.43 -24.30
N LEU A 218 -7.87 14.88 -25.19
CA LEU A 218 -6.55 15.37 -25.52
C LEU A 218 -6.44 15.46 -27.05
N ASP A 219 -6.23 16.66 -27.55
CA ASP A 219 -5.94 16.90 -28.97
C ASP A 219 -4.44 16.70 -29.19
N ILE A 220 -4.09 15.64 -29.90
CA ILE A 220 -2.72 15.29 -30.25
C ILE A 220 -2.46 15.55 -31.73
N ALA A 221 -1.20 15.85 -32.04
CA ALA A 221 -0.72 16.00 -33.41
C ALA A 221 0.50 15.10 -33.61
N GLU A 222 0.53 14.37 -34.72
CA GLU A 222 1.63 13.48 -35.06
C GLU A 222 2.99 14.18 -34.97
N GLY A 223 3.97 13.51 -34.34
CA GLY A 223 5.34 14.03 -34.19
C GLY A 223 5.47 15.22 -33.23
N SER A 224 4.37 15.74 -32.68
CA SER A 224 4.37 16.84 -31.73
C SER A 224 4.44 16.34 -30.29
N THR A 225 5.23 17.03 -29.46
CA THR A 225 5.18 16.90 -28.00
C THR A 225 4.15 17.83 -27.37
N ARG A 226 3.50 18.70 -28.15
CA ARG A 226 2.44 19.59 -27.64
C ARG A 226 1.07 19.02 -27.97
N ALA A 227 0.22 18.95 -26.95
CA ALA A 227 -1.17 18.52 -27.03
C ALA A 227 -2.09 19.50 -26.26
N GLN A 228 -3.37 19.56 -26.59
CA GLN A 228 -4.35 20.41 -25.87
C GLN A 228 -5.31 19.53 -25.07
N ALA A 229 -5.39 19.73 -23.77
CA ALA A 229 -6.34 19.01 -22.92
C ALA A 229 -7.63 19.82 -22.76
N SER A 230 -8.78 19.15 -22.83
CA SER A 230 -10.10 19.78 -22.63
C SER A 230 -10.36 20.24 -21.20
N ASN A 231 -9.62 19.69 -20.23
CA ASN A 231 -9.66 20.07 -18.82
C ASN A 231 -8.31 19.76 -18.15
N THR A 232 -7.69 20.76 -17.53
CA THR A 232 -6.40 20.64 -16.84
C THR A 232 -6.48 20.80 -15.33
N ALA A 233 -7.68 20.94 -14.75
CA ALA A 233 -7.87 21.26 -13.33
C ALA A 233 -7.22 20.26 -12.36
N ASN A 234 -7.18 18.98 -12.74
CA ASN A 234 -6.60 17.89 -11.95
C ASN A 234 -5.39 17.24 -12.66
N LEU A 235 -4.73 17.97 -13.55
CA LEU A 235 -3.49 17.52 -14.19
C LEU A 235 -2.28 18.08 -13.45
N ALA A 236 -1.26 17.26 -13.31
CA ALA A 236 -0.01 17.63 -12.66
C ALA A 236 1.19 17.12 -13.46
N LEU A 237 2.30 17.83 -13.33
CA LEU A 237 3.59 17.44 -13.88
C LEU A 237 3.96 16.01 -13.44
N GLY A 238 4.47 15.21 -14.36
CA GLY A 238 4.91 13.82 -14.11
C GLY A 238 3.81 12.75 -14.17
N MET A 239 2.52 13.12 -14.26
CA MET A 239 1.45 12.16 -14.48
C MET A 239 1.69 11.34 -15.75
N SER A 240 1.50 10.02 -15.67
CA SER A 240 1.47 9.14 -16.83
C SER A 240 0.27 9.46 -17.70
N ILE A 241 0.40 9.26 -19.01
CA ILE A 241 -0.66 9.48 -19.98
C ILE A 241 -0.88 8.18 -20.74
N ILE A 242 -2.11 7.68 -20.67
CA ILE A 242 -2.54 6.52 -21.46
C ILE A 242 -3.64 7.00 -22.40
N ALA A 243 -3.33 7.01 -23.69
CA ALA A 243 -4.26 7.38 -24.74
C ALA A 243 -3.88 6.66 -26.05
N PRO A 244 -4.84 6.38 -26.94
CA PRO A 244 -4.54 5.97 -28.31
C PRO A 244 -3.59 6.96 -28.99
N GLY A 245 -2.60 6.44 -29.71
CA GLY A 245 -1.62 7.26 -30.44
C GLY A 245 -0.44 7.78 -29.59
N LEU A 246 -0.40 7.48 -28.29
CA LEU A 246 0.75 7.73 -27.43
C LEU A 246 1.50 6.43 -27.11
N SER A 247 2.83 6.52 -27.04
CA SER A 247 3.66 5.39 -26.62
C SER A 247 3.54 5.14 -25.11
N ALA A 248 3.69 3.87 -24.70
CA ALA A 248 3.72 3.52 -23.28
C ALA A 248 4.83 4.27 -22.54
N GLY A 249 4.53 4.78 -21.35
CA GLY A 249 5.46 5.59 -20.55
C GLY A 249 5.48 7.08 -20.89
N THR A 250 4.61 7.56 -21.78
CA THR A 250 4.41 9.01 -21.99
C THR A 250 3.93 9.67 -20.69
N ARG A 251 4.52 10.81 -20.31
CA ARG A 251 4.19 11.60 -19.12
C ARG A 251 3.97 13.06 -19.45
N ILE A 252 3.31 13.80 -18.55
CA ILE A 252 3.26 15.27 -18.59
C ILE A 252 4.64 15.82 -18.23
N ALA A 253 5.38 16.32 -19.23
CA ALA A 253 6.65 16.99 -19.05
C ALA A 253 6.47 18.47 -18.67
N ASP A 254 5.43 19.12 -19.18
CA ASP A 254 5.09 20.50 -18.83
C ASP A 254 3.58 20.76 -18.95
N LEU A 255 3.08 21.76 -18.22
CA LEU A 255 1.70 22.21 -18.27
C LEU A 255 1.64 23.74 -18.32
N ASP A 256 0.97 24.29 -19.32
CA ASP A 256 0.73 25.73 -19.48
C ASP A 256 -0.71 25.99 -19.96
N GLY A 257 -1.58 26.41 -19.04
CA GLY A 257 -3.01 26.53 -19.29
C GLY A 257 -3.62 25.18 -19.71
N ALA A 258 -4.13 25.13 -20.94
CA ALA A 258 -4.67 23.91 -21.55
C ALA A 258 -3.61 23.07 -22.30
N THR A 259 -2.43 23.63 -22.53
CA THR A 259 -1.36 22.96 -23.28
C THR A 259 -0.59 22.01 -22.39
N VAL A 260 -0.63 20.73 -22.75
CA VAL A 260 0.14 19.65 -22.15
C VAL A 260 1.36 19.39 -23.03
N THR A 261 2.55 19.48 -22.46
CA THR A 261 3.77 19.01 -23.13
C THR A 261 4.02 17.56 -22.72
N LEU A 262 4.02 16.68 -23.69
CA LEU A 262 4.29 15.25 -23.58
C LEU A 262 5.80 15.01 -23.48
N SER A 263 6.21 14.05 -22.67
CA SER A 263 7.63 13.64 -22.54
C SER A 263 8.18 12.98 -23.81
N GLN A 264 7.30 12.55 -24.72
CA GLN A 264 7.62 11.94 -26.00
C GLN A 264 6.60 12.43 -27.04
N PRO A 265 6.98 12.56 -28.32
CA PRO A 265 6.06 12.98 -29.36
C PRO A 265 4.94 11.95 -29.56
N ALA A 266 3.76 12.41 -29.96
CA ALA A 266 2.69 11.50 -30.38
C ALA A 266 3.14 10.65 -31.59
N GLY A 267 2.69 9.39 -31.63
CA GLY A 267 3.10 8.42 -32.62
C GLY A 267 2.73 8.82 -34.05
N ALA A 268 3.40 8.19 -35.02
CA ALA A 268 3.08 8.37 -36.43
C ALA A 268 1.59 8.06 -36.69
N GLY A 269 0.93 8.88 -37.52
CA GLY A 269 -0.50 8.78 -37.84
C GLY A 269 -1.48 9.15 -36.72
N SER A 270 -1.02 9.69 -35.59
CA SER A 270 -1.85 9.90 -34.39
C SER A 270 -2.37 11.33 -34.23
N THR A 271 -3.02 11.89 -35.26
CA THR A 271 -3.57 13.26 -35.20
C THR A 271 -5.06 13.24 -34.89
N GLY A 272 -5.50 14.05 -33.93
CA GLY A 272 -6.92 14.26 -33.59
C GLY A 272 -7.19 14.27 -32.08
N THR A 273 -8.48 14.34 -31.73
CA THR A 273 -8.95 14.28 -30.34
C THR A 273 -9.04 12.83 -29.87
N VAL A 274 -8.34 12.50 -28.78
CA VAL A 274 -8.42 11.18 -28.14
C VAL A 274 -8.86 11.33 -26.68
N GLN A 275 -9.53 10.31 -26.13
CA GLN A 275 -9.76 10.26 -24.69
C GLN A 275 -8.47 9.78 -24.01
N ALA A 276 -7.92 10.60 -23.12
CA ALA A 276 -6.70 10.32 -22.39
C ALA A 276 -6.97 10.11 -20.90
N ARG A 277 -6.27 9.14 -20.32
CA ARG A 277 -6.23 8.89 -18.87
C ARG A 277 -4.91 9.41 -18.33
N PHE A 278 -4.98 10.30 -17.36
CA PHE A 278 -3.84 10.90 -16.69
C PHE A 278 -3.76 10.37 -15.28
N SER A 279 -2.66 9.76 -14.88
CA SER A 279 -2.56 9.07 -13.59
C SER A 279 -1.26 9.42 -12.87
N VAL A 280 -1.32 9.51 -11.54
CA VAL A 280 -0.12 9.63 -10.70
C VAL A 280 0.61 8.30 -10.52
N LEU A 281 -0.12 7.20 -10.77
CA LEU A 281 0.40 5.85 -10.96
C LEU A 281 0.63 5.59 -12.45
N ASP A 282 1.32 4.53 -12.84
CA ASP A 282 1.48 4.22 -14.27
C ASP A 282 0.11 3.96 -14.95
N ASP A 283 -0.73 3.07 -14.40
CA ASP A 283 -2.14 2.92 -14.79
C ASP A 283 -3.05 2.69 -13.56
N ALA A 284 -3.92 3.65 -13.23
CA ALA A 284 -4.80 3.55 -12.06
C ALA A 284 -5.94 2.50 -12.17
N GLN A 285 -6.14 1.89 -13.35
CA GLN A 285 -7.17 0.86 -13.57
C GLN A 285 -6.59 -0.55 -13.74
N SER A 286 -5.26 -0.67 -13.84
CA SER A 286 -4.62 -1.97 -13.96
C SER A 286 -4.18 -2.49 -12.58
N PRO A 287 -4.55 -3.72 -12.19
CA PRO A 287 -4.08 -4.33 -10.93
C PRO A 287 -2.56 -4.40 -10.84
N GLY A 288 -2.00 -4.11 -9.66
CA GLY A 288 -0.58 -4.27 -9.37
C GLY A 288 0.32 -3.13 -9.83
N GLN A 289 -0.24 -2.08 -10.42
CA GLN A 289 0.50 -0.87 -10.79
C GLN A 289 0.99 -0.13 -9.55
N ASP A 290 2.16 0.49 -9.69
CA ASP A 290 2.77 1.28 -8.64
C ASP A 290 3.03 2.73 -9.10
N GLY A 291 3.43 3.56 -8.14
CA GLY A 291 3.68 4.98 -8.36
C GLY A 291 3.65 5.76 -7.06
N GLY A 292 3.86 7.07 -7.20
CA GLY A 292 3.98 7.98 -6.07
C GLY A 292 5.38 7.95 -5.41
N SER A 293 5.67 9.04 -4.70
CA SER A 293 6.89 9.21 -3.93
C SER A 293 6.54 9.89 -2.62
N ALA A 294 7.24 9.49 -1.55
CA ALA A 294 7.17 10.09 -0.22
C ALA A 294 7.73 11.53 -0.16
N LEU A 295 8.51 11.89 -1.17
CA LEU A 295 9.10 13.20 -1.37
C LEU A 295 8.52 13.81 -2.64
N VAL A 296 8.19 15.09 -2.56
CA VAL A 296 7.87 15.90 -3.73
C VAL A 296 8.82 17.09 -3.78
N THR A 297 9.57 17.20 -4.87
CA THR A 297 10.34 18.40 -5.18
C THR A 297 9.41 19.38 -5.88
N LEU A 298 9.25 20.56 -5.31
CA LEU A 298 8.52 21.64 -5.97
C LEU A 298 9.40 22.21 -7.08
N GLN A 299 8.92 22.16 -8.31
CA GLN A 299 9.52 22.87 -9.43
C GLN A 299 9.11 24.34 -9.38
N ALA A 300 9.89 25.22 -10.03
CA ALA A 300 9.58 26.65 -10.11
C ALA A 300 8.14 26.94 -10.57
N LYS A 301 7.57 26.09 -11.44
CA LYS A 301 6.18 26.19 -11.91
C LYS A 301 5.12 25.83 -10.86
N GLN A 302 5.49 25.14 -9.79
CA GLN A 302 4.61 24.72 -8.70
C GLN A 302 4.65 25.69 -7.51
N VAL A 303 5.57 26.66 -7.53
CA VAL A 303 5.68 27.72 -6.51
C VAL A 303 4.73 28.87 -6.87
N PRO A 304 4.11 29.56 -5.89
CA PRO A 304 3.24 30.69 -6.17
C PRO A 304 3.92 31.74 -7.06
N LYS A 305 3.23 32.17 -8.12
CA LYS A 305 3.69 33.23 -9.02
C LYS A 305 3.64 34.57 -8.29
N VAL A 306 4.73 34.93 -7.62
CA VAL A 306 4.90 36.26 -7.05
C VAL A 306 5.87 37.04 -7.94
N THR A 307 5.44 38.19 -8.43
CA THR A 307 6.33 39.19 -9.02
C THR A 307 6.57 40.24 -7.93
N PRO A 308 7.68 40.19 -7.17
CA PRO A 308 7.97 41.27 -6.23
C PRO A 308 8.20 42.53 -7.05
N SER A 309 7.28 43.49 -6.96
CA SER A 309 7.40 44.80 -7.57
C SER A 309 7.26 45.87 -6.50
N GLY A 310 8.10 46.89 -6.60
CA GLY A 310 8.09 48.04 -5.71
C GLY A 310 8.83 49.21 -6.35
N SER A 311 8.50 50.40 -5.91
CA SER A 311 9.18 51.65 -6.27
C SER A 311 9.71 52.31 -5.02
N ILE A 312 10.85 52.97 -5.15
CA ILE A 312 11.31 53.92 -4.14
C ILE A 312 10.78 55.30 -4.57
N SER A 313 10.15 56.02 -3.65
CA SER A 313 9.69 57.39 -3.92
C SER A 313 10.89 58.31 -4.22
N PRO A 314 10.73 59.30 -5.12
CA PRO A 314 11.79 60.26 -5.42
C PRO A 314 12.28 60.95 -4.15
N ILE A 315 13.57 61.28 -4.10
CA ILE A 315 14.11 62.13 -3.03
C ILE A 315 13.49 63.52 -3.21
N PRO A 316 12.70 64.02 -2.23
CA PRO A 316 12.12 65.34 -2.33
C PRO A 316 13.20 66.41 -2.42
N ALA A 317 12.84 67.56 -3.01
CA ALA A 317 13.69 68.74 -2.96
C ALA A 317 14.09 69.04 -1.50
N HIS A 318 15.39 69.17 -1.24
CA HIS A 318 15.93 69.53 0.06
C HIS A 318 16.99 70.63 -0.09
N ARG A 319 17.25 71.34 1.01
CA ARG A 319 18.18 72.47 1.05
C ARG A 319 19.56 72.01 1.46
N HIS A 320 20.58 72.41 0.69
CA HIS A 320 21.97 72.33 1.12
C HIS A 320 22.44 73.72 1.56
N PRO A 321 22.90 73.88 2.82
CA PRO A 321 23.51 75.13 3.26
C PRO A 321 24.90 75.24 2.63
N LEU A 322 25.08 76.16 1.68
CA LEU A 322 26.39 76.46 1.14
C LEU A 322 26.99 77.63 1.92
N VAL A 323 28.21 77.40 2.41
CA VAL A 323 29.01 78.42 3.05
C VAL A 323 30.14 78.78 2.10
N TYR A 324 30.12 79.99 1.58
CA TYR A 324 31.18 80.47 0.70
C TYR A 324 31.59 81.89 1.08
N GLN A 325 32.79 82.28 0.70
CA GLN A 325 33.27 83.64 0.86
C GLN A 325 33.34 84.27 -0.53
N ARG A 326 32.59 85.35 -0.73
CA ARG A 326 32.71 86.15 -1.94
C ARG A 326 33.78 87.20 -1.73
N LEU A 327 34.56 87.45 -2.77
CA LEU A 327 35.53 88.52 -2.76
C LEU A 327 34.77 89.84 -2.94
N SER A 328 34.92 90.79 -2.02
CA SER A 328 34.32 92.11 -2.18
C SER A 328 35.30 93.24 -1.93
N VAL A 329 34.87 94.41 -2.40
CA VAL A 329 35.63 95.64 -2.33
C VAL A 329 35.18 96.39 -1.09
N TYR A 330 36.11 96.60 -0.16
CA TYR A 330 35.88 97.37 1.05
C TYR A 330 36.38 98.81 0.88
N GLY A 331 35.45 99.77 0.98
CA GLY A 331 35.73 101.21 1.10
C GLY A 331 35.79 101.97 -0.22
N GLY A 332 34.77 102.80 -0.47
CA GLY A 332 34.81 103.87 -1.47
C GLY A 332 35.29 105.16 -0.83
N GLY A 333 36.44 105.66 -1.26
CA GLY A 333 36.97 106.92 -0.74
C GLY A 333 38.18 107.38 -1.52
N GLY A 334 37.94 108.26 -2.51
CA GLY A 334 38.96 109.01 -3.22
C GLY A 334 39.08 108.65 -4.70
N ALA A 335 38.41 109.44 -5.55
CA ALA A 335 38.36 109.37 -7.02
C ALA A 335 37.51 108.23 -7.64
N SER A 336 36.80 108.59 -8.71
CA SER A 336 35.88 107.71 -9.45
C SER A 336 36.65 106.49 -10.00
N GLY A 337 36.34 105.30 -9.48
CA GLY A 337 36.84 104.02 -9.98
C GLY A 337 38.06 103.41 -9.28
N ALA A 338 38.62 104.03 -8.23
CA ALA A 338 39.74 103.45 -7.49
C ALA A 338 39.26 102.44 -6.44
N VAL A 339 39.77 101.20 -6.49
CA VAL A 339 39.53 100.14 -5.51
C VAL A 339 40.67 100.13 -4.50
N ASN A 340 40.41 100.49 -3.24
CA ASN A 340 41.47 100.68 -2.23
C ASN A 340 41.87 99.38 -1.51
N SER A 341 40.96 98.39 -1.42
CA SER A 341 41.28 97.07 -0.91
C SER A 341 40.27 96.03 -1.39
N ILE A 342 40.74 94.78 -1.54
CA ILE A 342 39.92 93.63 -1.89
C ILE A 342 40.13 92.57 -0.81
N GLY A 343 39.03 92.10 -0.20
CA GLY A 343 39.08 91.11 0.87
C GLY A 343 37.92 90.12 0.75
N ASN A 344 38.03 88.99 1.43
CA ASN A 344 36.93 88.04 1.53
C ASN A 344 35.84 88.63 2.43
N GLU A 345 34.59 88.57 1.99
CA GLU A 345 33.46 88.89 2.85
C GLU A 345 33.29 87.88 3.98
N ALA A 346 32.55 88.28 5.02
CA ALA A 346 32.01 87.35 6.01
C ALA A 346 31.34 86.18 5.28
N ALA A 347 31.50 84.96 5.83
CA ALA A 347 30.96 83.76 5.21
C ALA A 347 29.47 83.95 4.88
N GLN A 348 29.16 83.97 3.59
CA GLN A 348 27.80 84.11 3.09
C GLN A 348 27.14 82.74 3.15
N HIS A 349 25.89 82.72 3.58
CA HIS A 349 25.06 81.54 3.66
C HIS A 349 23.96 81.66 2.62
N ASP A 350 24.13 80.98 1.49
CA ASP A 350 23.03 80.79 0.55
C ASP A 350 22.55 79.34 0.63
N ASP A 351 21.24 79.19 0.67
CA ASP A 351 20.63 77.88 0.49
C ASP A 351 20.54 77.59 -1.01
N ALA A 352 21.33 76.64 -1.49
CA ALA A 352 21.07 76.03 -2.78
C ALA A 352 19.91 75.05 -2.60
N VAL A 353 18.74 75.39 -3.14
CA VAL A 353 17.63 74.45 -3.27
C VAL A 353 17.93 73.59 -4.49
N THR A 354 18.21 72.30 -4.29
CA THR A 354 18.22 71.38 -5.41
C THR A 354 16.77 71.27 -5.91
N SER A 355 16.54 71.45 -7.20
CA SER A 355 15.27 71.02 -7.82
C SER A 355 15.04 69.53 -7.53
N GLU A 356 13.81 69.04 -7.65
CA GLU A 356 13.60 67.58 -7.66
C GLU A 356 14.62 66.95 -8.62
N ALA A 357 15.44 66.03 -8.10
CA ALA A 357 16.37 65.28 -8.91
C ALA A 357 15.52 64.38 -9.80
N GLY A 358 15.30 64.81 -11.04
CA GLY A 358 14.35 64.20 -11.95
C GLY A 358 14.42 62.67 -11.97
N GLY A 359 13.30 62.06 -11.60
CA GLY A 359 12.74 60.91 -12.31
C GLY A 359 13.45 59.56 -12.22
N ALA A 360 14.45 59.38 -11.37
CA ALA A 360 14.88 58.02 -11.05
C ALA A 360 13.86 57.41 -10.08
N THR A 361 12.90 56.66 -10.62
CA THR A 361 12.08 55.71 -9.86
C THR A 361 12.80 54.36 -9.94
N PRO A 362 13.86 54.09 -9.15
CA PRO A 362 14.53 52.81 -9.22
C PRO A 362 13.50 51.73 -8.86
N THR A 363 13.21 50.89 -9.85
CA THR A 363 12.46 49.67 -9.63
C THR A 363 13.47 48.63 -9.18
N PHE A 364 13.18 47.96 -8.06
CA PHE A 364 13.90 46.75 -7.73
C PHE A 364 13.11 45.55 -8.25
N THR A 365 13.80 44.67 -8.97
CA THR A 365 13.35 43.31 -9.25
C THR A 365 14.01 42.41 -8.22
N GLY A 366 13.20 41.88 -7.29
CA GLY A 366 13.70 40.88 -6.35
C GLY A 366 14.11 39.60 -7.09
N THR A 367 15.16 38.92 -6.61
CA THR A 367 15.46 37.55 -7.03
C THR A 367 14.32 36.62 -6.61
N PRO A 368 13.91 35.65 -7.43
CA PRO A 368 12.91 34.66 -7.04
C PRO A 368 13.27 34.00 -5.70
N PHE A 369 12.27 33.85 -4.82
CA PHE A 369 12.41 33.12 -3.57
C PHE A 369 11.73 31.76 -3.68
N GLY A 370 12.35 30.76 -3.09
CA GLY A 370 11.91 29.37 -3.04
C GLY A 370 13.09 28.52 -2.57
N GLY A 371 12.83 27.58 -1.68
CA GLY A 371 13.80 26.54 -1.37
C GLY A 371 13.42 25.32 -2.18
N ASP A 372 14.32 24.84 -3.05
CA ASP A 372 14.16 23.57 -3.79
C ASP A 372 14.18 22.34 -2.86
N GLN A 373 13.96 22.54 -1.56
CA GLN A 373 13.90 21.46 -0.61
C GLN A 373 12.59 20.71 -0.78
N ALA A 374 12.72 19.42 -1.03
CA ALA A 374 11.58 18.52 -1.03
C ALA A 374 10.91 18.55 0.34
N HIS A 375 9.58 18.54 0.34
CA HIS A 375 8.81 18.28 1.55
C HIS A 375 8.23 16.86 1.48
N SER A 376 8.03 16.25 2.64
CA SER A 376 7.36 14.96 2.70
C SER A 376 5.85 15.13 2.61
N ASN A 377 5.21 14.28 1.81
CA ASN A 377 3.76 14.16 1.70
C ASN A 377 3.24 12.86 2.36
N LEU A 378 4.06 12.19 3.18
CA LEU A 378 3.72 10.92 3.80
C LEU A 378 2.56 11.09 4.80
N PRO A 379 1.43 10.38 4.62
CA PRO A 379 0.41 10.33 5.65
C PRO A 379 0.94 9.55 6.87
N PRO A 380 0.45 9.83 8.09
CA PRO A 380 0.76 9.01 9.26
C PRO A 380 0.44 7.54 8.99
N MET A 381 1.42 6.65 9.15
CA MET A 381 1.28 5.24 8.82
C MET A 381 2.12 4.35 9.75
N ARG A 382 1.76 3.06 9.82
CA ARG A 382 2.51 2.04 10.54
C ARG A 382 3.10 1.04 9.55
N LEU A 383 4.37 0.68 9.77
CA LEU A 383 5.07 -0.28 8.93
C LEU A 383 4.75 -1.71 9.33
N GLY A 384 4.73 -2.58 8.33
CA GLY A 384 4.54 -4.01 8.46
C GLY A 384 4.84 -4.70 7.13
N THR A 385 4.70 -6.01 7.11
CA THR A 385 5.02 -6.84 5.96
C THR A 385 3.74 -7.27 5.24
N PHE A 386 3.73 -7.05 3.92
CA PHE A 386 2.73 -7.63 3.04
C PHE A 386 3.18 -9.01 2.59
N PHE A 387 2.28 -9.99 2.72
CA PHE A 387 2.48 -11.36 2.30
C PHE A 387 1.43 -11.74 1.26
N MET A 388 1.81 -12.60 0.32
CA MET A 388 0.93 -13.21 -0.67
C MET A 388 0.89 -14.72 -0.48
N ARG A 389 -0.31 -15.31 -0.59
CA ARG A 389 -0.56 -16.74 -0.41
C ARG A 389 0.00 -17.53 -1.59
N LEU A 390 0.70 -18.64 -1.29
CA LEU A 390 1.25 -19.57 -2.28
C LEU A 390 0.19 -20.36 -3.05
#